data_AF-A0A8H6TZ90-F1
#
_entry.id   AF-A0A8H6TZ90-F1
#
_cell.length_a   1.000
_cell.length_b   1.000
_cell.length_c   1.000
_cell.angle_alpha   90.00
_cell.angle_beta   90.00
_cell.angle_gamma   90.00
#
_symmetry.space_group_name_H-M   'P 1'
#
loop_
_entity.id
_entity.type
_entity.pdbx_description
1 polymer ?
#
loop_
_entity_poly.entity_id
_entity_poly.type
_entity_poly.pdbx_seq_one_letter_code
_entity_poly.pdbx_strand_id
1 'polypeptide(L)'
;MVNSTESPPGRAPISIGDIWRYTGDEGFPWVKINGQLDQISVGSSTSVWGVAPNDENFRYTGDDSSPWVQIPGALTDTGAGADGTVWGVSSIGEIWRWIGD
;
A
#
# COMPACT_ATOMS: atom_id res chain seq x y z
N MET A 1 5.96 16.85 5.04
CA MET A 1 5.70 15.81 6.05
C MET A 1 4.30 16.08 6.58
N VAL A 2 3.31 15.30 6.17
CA VAL A 2 1.97 15.36 6.78
C VAL A 2 2.00 14.50 8.03
N ASN A 3 1.60 15.09 9.15
CA ASN A 3 1.69 14.50 10.48
C ASN A 3 0.60 13.41 10.63
N SER A 4 0.97 12.23 11.13
CA SER A 4 0.09 11.06 11.27
C SER A 4 -1.07 11.24 12.26
N THR A 5 -1.22 12.43 12.85
CA THR A 5 -2.20 12.75 13.91
C THR A 5 -3.25 13.78 13.50
N GLU A 6 -3.23 14.31 12.28
CA GLU A 6 -4.27 15.24 11.84
C GLU A 6 -5.43 14.45 11.22
N SER A 7 -6.46 14.22 12.04
CA SER A 7 -7.76 13.75 11.57
C SER A 7 -8.33 14.73 10.53
N PRO A 8 -8.86 14.25 9.39
CA PRO A 8 -9.55 15.11 8.44
C PRO A 8 -10.74 15.82 9.09
N PRO A 9 -10.97 17.11 8.83
CA PRO A 9 -12.18 17.78 9.29
C PRO A 9 -13.42 17.15 8.61
N GLY A 10 -14.20 16.38 9.36
CA GLY A 10 -15.62 16.14 9.08
C GLY A 10 -16.05 14.84 8.38
N ARG A 11 -15.23 13.79 8.25
CA ARG A 11 -15.70 12.53 7.62
C ARG A 11 -14.93 11.28 8.08
N ALA A 12 -15.65 10.36 8.73
CA ALA A 12 -15.26 9.03 9.25
C ALA A 12 -13.99 8.96 10.13
N PRO A 13 -14.00 8.23 11.26
CA PRO A 13 -12.79 8.02 12.04
C PRO A 13 -11.74 7.28 11.21
N ILE A 14 -10.51 7.80 11.19
CA ILE A 14 -9.34 7.07 10.70
C ILE A 14 -9.22 5.78 11.50
N SER A 15 -9.14 4.65 10.81
CA SER A 15 -8.87 3.34 11.42
C SER A 15 -7.44 2.92 11.15
N ILE A 16 -6.85 2.15 12.07
CA ILE A 16 -5.52 1.56 11.86
C ILE A 16 -5.55 0.74 10.56
N GLY A 17 -4.52 0.96 9.74
CA GLY A 17 -4.36 0.31 8.44
C GLY A 17 -5.15 0.95 7.29
N ASP A 18 -5.96 1.99 7.52
CA ASP A 18 -6.66 2.68 6.43
C ASP A 18 -5.69 3.19 5.36
N ILE A 19 -6.01 2.92 4.09
CA ILE A 19 -5.16 3.28 2.96
C ILE A 19 -5.70 4.56 2.32
N TRP A 20 -4.81 5.52 2.07
CA TRP A 20 -5.15 6.80 1.46
C TRP A 20 -4.21 7.11 0.29
N ARG A 21 -4.77 7.58 -0.84
CA ARG A 21 -4.02 8.03 -2.02
C ARG A 21 -4.19 9.53 -2.21
N TYR A 22 -3.09 10.23 -2.47
CA TYR A 22 -3.08 11.67 -2.75
C TYR A 22 -3.66 11.97 -4.15
N THR A 23 -4.51 12.99 -4.28
CA THR A 23 -5.16 13.37 -5.56
C THR A 23 -4.77 14.75 -6.10
N GLY A 24 -4.16 15.61 -5.29
CA GLY A 24 -3.65 16.92 -5.75
C GLY A 24 -4.65 18.09 -5.76
N ASP A 25 -5.88 17.92 -5.27
CA ASP A 25 -6.93 18.95 -5.32
C ASP A 25 -6.96 19.88 -4.09
N GLU A 26 -7.33 21.14 -4.26
CA GLU A 26 -7.44 22.09 -3.14
C GLU A 26 -8.63 21.73 -2.22
N GLY A 27 -8.34 21.54 -0.92
CA GLY A 27 -9.29 21.12 0.11
C GLY A 27 -8.78 19.88 0.85
N PHE A 28 -9.31 18.70 0.49
CA PHE A 28 -8.87 17.42 1.03
C PHE A 28 -8.34 16.51 -0.09
N PRO A 29 -7.02 16.58 -0.39
CA PRO A 29 -6.42 15.93 -1.55
C PRO A 29 -6.14 14.44 -1.30
N TRP A 30 -7.02 13.74 -0.57
CA TRP A 30 -6.85 12.32 -0.25
C TRP A 30 -8.14 11.56 -0.51
N VAL A 31 -8.01 10.41 -1.18
CA VAL A 31 -9.10 9.46 -1.36
C VAL A 31 -8.80 8.18 -0.58
N LYS A 32 -9.80 7.68 0.17
CA LYS A 32 -9.69 6.39 0.86
C LYS A 32 -9.76 5.27 -0.17
N ILE A 33 -8.81 4.34 -0.09
CA ILE A 33 -8.80 3.12 -0.87
C ILE A 33 -9.25 1.98 0.04
N ASN A 34 -10.18 1.15 -0.42
CA ASN A 34 -10.66 0.01 0.36
C ASN A 34 -9.51 -0.98 0.63
N GLY A 35 -9.43 -1.51 1.84
CA GLY A 35 -8.36 -2.42 2.27
C GLY A 35 -7.69 -1.94 3.55
N GLN A 36 -6.78 -2.76 4.07
CA GLN A 36 -5.95 -2.45 5.23
C GLN A 36 -4.51 -2.89 4.97
N LEU A 37 -3.54 -2.01 5.24
CA LEU A 37 -2.11 -2.30 5.10
C LEU A 37 -1.33 -1.79 6.32
N ASP A 38 -0.33 -2.54 6.76
CA ASP A 38 0.67 -2.11 7.74
C ASP A 38 1.84 -1.38 7.06
N GLN A 39 2.12 -1.70 5.79
CA GLN A 39 3.19 -1.11 4.99
C GLN A 39 2.74 -0.95 3.53
N ILE A 40 3.18 0.11 2.86
CA ILE A 40 2.96 0.33 1.43
C ILE A 40 4.21 0.90 0.76
N SER A 41 4.48 0.47 -0.47
CA SER A 41 5.54 0.97 -1.34
C SER A 41 5.00 1.29 -2.73
N VAL A 42 5.40 2.45 -3.26
CA VAL A 42 4.90 3.00 -4.52
C VAL A 42 6.08 3.37 -5.41
N GLY A 43 6.28 2.60 -6.48
CA GLY A 43 7.25 2.93 -7.53
C GLY A 43 6.65 3.78 -8.65
N SER A 44 5.40 3.50 -9.02
CA SER A 44 4.65 4.22 -10.06
C SER A 44 3.13 4.01 -9.86
N SER A 45 2.28 4.61 -10.70
CA SER A 45 0.83 4.38 -10.66
C SER A 45 0.43 2.92 -10.94
N THR A 46 1.31 2.12 -11.55
CA THR A 46 1.09 0.71 -11.90
C THR A 46 1.94 -0.25 -11.05
N SER A 47 2.80 0.27 -10.18
CA SER A 47 3.69 -0.48 -9.30
C SER A 47 3.48 -0.01 -7.86
N VAL A 48 2.40 -0.52 -7.25
CA VAL A 48 2.03 -0.27 -5.85
C VAL A 48 1.85 -1.61 -5.16
N TRP A 49 2.55 -1.78 -4.05
CA TRP A 49 2.61 -3.01 -3.28
C TRP A 49 2.47 -2.69 -1.80
N GLY A 50 1.95 -3.62 -1.03
CA GLY A 50 1.87 -3.47 0.41
C GLY A 50 1.80 -4.79 1.13
N VAL A 51 2.04 -4.70 2.43
CA VAL A 51 1.89 -5.79 3.39
C VAL A 51 0.71 -5.45 4.31
N ALA A 52 -0.23 -6.37 4.43
CA ALA A 52 -1.34 -6.31 5.36
C ALA A 52 -1.02 -7.08 6.66
N PRO A 53 -1.83 -6.93 7.71
CA PRO A 53 -1.66 -7.71 8.94
C PRO A 53 -1.55 -9.22 8.67
N ASN A 54 -0.76 -9.91 9.50
CA ASN A 54 -0.38 -11.32 9.32
C ASN A 54 0.54 -11.58 8.11
N ASP A 55 1.38 -10.61 7.75
CA ASP A 55 2.40 -10.69 6.71
C ASP A 55 1.83 -10.95 5.29
N GLU A 56 0.55 -10.64 5.04
CA GLU A 56 -0.10 -10.91 3.75
C GLU A 56 0.31 -9.88 2.68
N ASN A 57 0.71 -10.34 1.49
CA ASN A 57 1.18 -9.46 0.42
C ASN A 57 0.07 -9.08 -0.54
N PHE A 58 0.01 -7.81 -0.93
CA PHE A 58 -0.95 -7.32 -1.89
C PHE A 58 -0.30 -6.44 -2.96
N ARG A 59 -0.77 -6.58 -4.20
CA ARG A 59 -0.47 -5.68 -5.32
C ARG A 59 -1.72 -4.88 -5.66
N TYR A 60 -1.55 -3.59 -5.90
CA TYR A 60 -2.64 -2.74 -6.37
C TYR A 60 -3.02 -3.09 -7.82
N THR A 61 -4.32 -3.15 -8.10
CA THR A 61 -4.87 -3.56 -9.40
C THR A 61 -4.95 -2.42 -10.41
N GLY A 62 -4.91 -1.16 -9.97
CA GLY A 62 -5.25 0.00 -10.80
C GLY A 62 -6.74 0.37 -10.76
N ASP A 63 -7.57 -0.37 -10.01
CA ASP A 63 -9.03 -0.16 -9.93
C ASP A 63 -9.48 0.00 -8.47
N ASP A 64 -9.88 1.20 -8.07
CA ASP A 64 -10.32 1.51 -6.70
C ASP A 64 -11.59 0.72 -6.26
N SER A 65 -12.35 0.15 -7.20
CA SER A 65 -13.50 -0.71 -6.88
C SER A 65 -13.10 -2.13 -6.46
N SER A 66 -11.94 -2.60 -6.91
CA SER A 66 -11.31 -3.87 -6.53
C SER A 66 -9.79 -3.68 -6.39
N PRO A 67 -9.34 -2.93 -5.37
CA PRO A 67 -8.01 -2.31 -5.38
C PRO A 67 -6.85 -3.26 -5.20
N TRP A 68 -7.05 -4.42 -4.58
CA TRP A 68 -5.93 -5.29 -4.18
C TRP A 68 -6.12 -6.72 -4.68
N VAL A 69 -5.04 -7.29 -5.20
CA VAL A 69 -4.91 -8.72 -5.44
C VAL A 69 -3.87 -9.28 -4.47
N GLN A 70 -4.22 -10.36 -3.77
CA GLN A 70 -3.31 -11.03 -2.86
C GLN A 70 -2.24 -11.79 -3.66
N ILE A 71 -0.98 -11.64 -3.26
CA ILE A 71 0.15 -12.35 -3.85
C ILE A 71 0.66 -13.38 -2.82
N PRO A 72 0.79 -14.67 -3.20
CA PRO A 72 1.27 -15.70 -2.29
C PRO A 72 2.64 -15.37 -1.69
N GLY A 73 2.77 -15.63 -0.39
CA GLY A 73 4.01 -15.41 0.38
C GLY A 73 3.71 -14.76 1.74
N ALA A 74 4.76 -14.49 2.50
CA ALA A 74 4.69 -13.76 3.77
C ALA A 74 5.86 -12.79 3.88
N LEU A 75 5.59 -11.48 3.78
CA LEU A 75 6.60 -10.43 3.91
C LEU A 75 6.22 -9.48 5.03
N THR A 76 7.22 -8.87 5.67
CA THR A 76 7.03 -7.81 6.66
C THR A 76 7.30 -6.42 6.09
N ASP A 77 8.03 -6.33 4.98
CA ASP A 77 8.31 -5.09 4.27
C ASP A 77 8.51 -5.36 2.77
N THR A 78 8.16 -4.39 1.93
CA THR A 78 8.27 -4.47 0.47
C THR A 78 8.74 -3.15 -0.13
N GLY A 79 9.51 -3.22 -1.21
CA GLY A 79 10.01 -2.08 -1.97
C GLY A 79 9.62 -2.22 -3.44
N ALA A 80 8.89 -1.24 -3.97
CA ALA A 80 8.49 -1.15 -5.37
C ALA A 80 9.30 -0.07 -6.12
N GLY A 81 10.01 -0.47 -7.17
CA GLY A 81 10.73 0.41 -8.08
C GLY A 81 9.83 0.99 -9.16
N ALA A 82 10.18 2.18 -9.65
CA ALA A 82 9.48 2.84 -10.76
C ALA A 82 9.59 2.06 -12.09
N ASP A 83 10.60 1.21 -12.22
CA ASP A 83 10.82 0.29 -13.34
C ASP A 83 9.98 -0.99 -13.25
N GLY A 84 9.18 -1.16 -12.20
CA GLY A 84 8.39 -2.36 -11.93
C GLY A 84 9.14 -3.45 -11.15
N THR A 85 10.42 -3.23 -10.80
CA THR A 85 11.16 -4.16 -9.95
C THR A 85 10.58 -4.14 -8.53
N VAL A 86 10.34 -5.31 -7.94
CA VAL A 86 9.82 -5.40 -6.55
C VAL A 86 10.65 -6.38 -5.74
N TRP A 87 11.00 -5.97 -4.54
CA TRP A 87 11.70 -6.79 -3.54
C TRP A 87 10.94 -6.76 -2.23
N GLY A 88 11.13 -7.79 -1.42
CA GLY A 88 10.59 -7.82 -0.06
C GLY A 88 11.43 -8.67 0.87
N VAL A 89 11.15 -8.53 2.17
CA VAL A 89 11.79 -9.30 3.24
C VAL A 89 10.75 -9.97 4.12
N SER A 90 10.96 -11.24 4.49
CA SER A 90 10.09 -11.97 5.40
C SER A 90 10.44 -11.71 6.87
N SER A 91 9.55 -12.11 7.79
CA SER A 91 9.77 -12.01 9.23
C SER A 91 10.99 -12.78 9.76
N ILE A 92 11.50 -13.75 8.99
CA ILE A 92 12.74 -14.49 9.30
C ILE A 92 13.97 -13.98 8.54
N GLY A 93 13.85 -12.87 7.81
CA GLY A 93 14.95 -12.20 7.11
C GLY A 93 15.30 -12.79 5.73
N GLU A 94 14.44 -13.61 5.14
CA GLU A 94 14.64 -14.04 3.75
C GLU A 94 14.34 -12.87 2.81
N ILE A 95 15.14 -12.76 1.74
CA ILE A 95 15.02 -11.69 0.75
C ILE A 95 14.46 -12.28 -0.53
N TRP A 96 13.36 -11.70 -1.01
CA TRP A 96 12.63 -12.17 -2.18
C TRP A 96 12.58 -11.09 -3.24
N ARG A 97 12.72 -11.49 -4.51
CA ARG A 97 12.42 -10.64 -5.67
C ARG A 97 11.18 -11.17 -6.35
N TRP A 98 10.23 -10.30 -6.63
CA TRP A 98 9.08 -10.65 -7.47
C TRP A 98 9.53 -10.87 -8.91
N ILE A 99 9.03 -11.93 -9.54
CA ILE A 99 9.37 -12.31 -10.92
C ILE A 99 8.16 -12.33 -11.86
N GLY A 100 6.99 -11.87 -11.40
CA GLY A 100 5.76 -11.97 -12.17
C GLY A 100 5.79 -11.16 -13.47
N ASP A 101 4.89 -11.55 -14.37
CA ASP A 101 4.77 -11.07 -15.75
C ASP A 101 3.97 -9.76 -15.90
#